data_AF-A0A7C2KH62-F1
#
_entry.id   AF-A0A7C2KH62-F1
#
_cell.length_a   1.000
_cell.length_b   1.000
_cell.length_c   1.000
_cell.angle_alpha   90.00
_cell.angle_beta   90.00
_cell.angle_gamma   90.00
#
_symmetry.space_group_name_H-M   'P 1'
#
loop_
_entity.id
_entity.type
_entity.pdbx_description
1 polymer ?
#
loop_
_entity_poly.entity_id
_entity_poly.type
_entity_poly.pdbx_seq_one_letter_code
_entity_poly.pdbx_strand_id
1 'polypeptide(L)' 'MQCYLLDGYNVLKKIEELTGGAVKENRKSLVNLIVTAKPQGKNDLIIVFDGHGDEACSCGKIKIFFSRNITADEY' A
#
# COMPACT_ATOMS: atom_id res chain seq x y z
N MET A 1 1.74 -19.30 8.98
CA MET A 1 1.05 -18.04 8.63
C MET A 1 2.12 -16.99 8.50
N GLN A 2 2.22 -16.30 7.38
CA GLN A 2 3.27 -15.29 7.12
C GLN A 2 2.66 -13.90 7.07
N CYS A 3 3.48 -12.89 7.34
CA CYS A 3 3.16 -11.48 7.16
C CYS A 3 4.08 -10.92 6.08
N TYR A 4 3.50 -10.29 5.06
CA TYR A 4 4.23 -9.61 4.00
C TYR A 4 4.21 -8.10 4.23
N LEU A 5 5.35 -7.45 3.97
CA LEU A 5 5.48 -6.01 3.96
C LEU A 5 5.60 -5.54 2.50
N LEU A 6 4.88 -4.47 2.15
CA LEU A 6 4.85 -3.90 0.81
C LEU A 6 5.14 -2.41 0.88
N ASP A 7 6.21 -1.97 0.23
CA ASP A 7 6.42 -0.55 -0.07
C ASP A 7 5.47 -0.14 -1.20
N GLY A 8 4.45 0.62 -0.85
CA GLY A 8 3.40 1.05 -1.75
C GLY A 8 3.90 1.97 -2.87
N TYR A 9 4.91 2.82 -2.63
CA TYR A 9 5.41 3.72 -3.68
C TYR A 9 6.28 2.99 -4.68
N ASN A 10 7.14 2.08 -4.23
CA ASN A 10 7.95 1.28 -5.15
C ASN A 10 7.09 0.36 -6.01
N VAL A 11 5.96 -0.15 -5.48
CA VAL A 11 5.00 -0.92 -6.29
C VAL A 11 4.25 -0.01 -7.26
N LEU A 12 3.75 1.15 -6.81
CA LEU A 12 3.08 2.11 -7.68
C LEU A 12 3.91 2.51 -8.89
N LYS A 13 5.21 2.80 -8.67
CA LYS A 13 6.15 3.15 -9.76
C LYS A 13 6.34 2.06 -10.80
N LYS A 14 6.08 0.80 -10.45
CA LYS A 14 6.24 -0.36 -11.35
C LYS A 14 4.98 -0.71 -12.14
N ILE A 15 3.84 -0.10 -11.79
CA ILE A 15 2.57 -0.33 -12.48
C ILE A 15 2.29 0.92 -13.32
N GLU A 16 2.69 0.91 -14.59
CA GLU A 16 2.58 2.05 -15.50
C GLU A 16 1.16 2.64 -15.53
N GLU A 17 0.15 1.76 -15.47
CA GLU A 17 -1.29 2.09 -15.42
C GLU A 17 -1.70 2.96 -14.21
N LEU A 18 -0.87 2.99 -13.16
CA LEU A 18 -1.13 3.74 -11.92
C LEU A 18 -0.24 4.99 -11.77
N THR A 19 0.53 5.38 -12.79
CA THR A 19 1.51 6.48 -12.69
C THR A 19 1.08 7.82 -13.30
N GLY A 20 -0.10 7.90 -13.92
CA GLY A 20 -0.57 9.12 -14.60
C GLY A 20 -1.47 10.06 -13.78
N GLY A 21 -2.00 9.60 -12.63
CA GLY A 21 -2.97 10.35 -11.81
C GLY A 21 -2.37 11.11 -10.63
N ALA A 22 -3.21 11.82 -9.89
CA ALA A 22 -2.83 12.40 -8.61
C ALA A 22 -2.40 11.29 -7.62
N VAL A 23 -1.35 11.55 -6.84
CA VAL A 23 -0.77 10.57 -5.89
C VAL A 23 -1.84 9.89 -5.02
N LYS A 24 -2.82 10.66 -4.55
CA LYS A 24 -3.94 10.14 -3.74
C LYS A 24 -4.80 9.12 -4.48
N GLU A 25 -5.12 9.38 -5.75
CA GLU A 25 -5.89 8.45 -6.59
C GLU A 25 -5.07 7.19 -6.90
N ASN A 26 -3.78 7.34 -7.19
CA ASN A 26 -2.90 6.20 -7.46
C ASN A 26 -2.82 5.26 -6.25
N ARG A 27 -2.63 5.81 -5.03
CA ARG A 27 -2.66 5.03 -3.77
C ARG A 27 -3.98 4.28 -3.61
N LYS A 28 -5.11 4.96 -3.83
CA LYS A 28 -6.45 4.36 -3.72
C LYS A 28 -6.63 3.22 -4.72
N SER A 29 -6.18 3.40 -5.96
CA SER A 29 -6.23 2.37 -7.00
C SER A 29 -5.39 1.14 -6.65
N LEU A 30 -4.16 1.32 -6.11
CA LEU A 30 -3.35 0.19 -5.64
C LEU A 30 -4.03 -0.56 -4.50
N VAL A 31 -4.57 0.15 -3.51
CA VAL A 31 -5.29 -0.46 -2.39
C VAL A 31 -6.50 -1.24 -2.88
N ASN A 32 -7.31 -0.66 -3.78
CA ASN A 32 -8.47 -1.33 -4.36
C ASN A 32 -8.06 -2.59 -5.13
N LEU A 33 -6.97 -2.53 -5.89
CA LEU A 33 -6.43 -3.67 -6.62
C LEU A 33 -6.05 -4.81 -5.66
N ILE A 34 -5.32 -4.50 -4.58
CA ILE A 34 -4.88 -5.49 -3.59
C ILE A 34 -6.07 -6.07 -2.81
N VAL A 35 -7.03 -5.25 -2.41
CA VAL A 35 -8.24 -5.70 -1.70
C VAL A 35 -9.09 -6.62 -2.57
N THR A 36 -9.17 -6.33 -3.87
CA THR A 36 -9.97 -7.10 -4.83
C THR A 36 -9.26 -8.39 -5.23
N ALA A 37 -8.00 -8.31 -5.65
CA ALA A 37 -7.23 -9.45 -6.13
C ALA A 37 -6.74 -10.37 -5.01
N LYS A 38 -6.56 -9.84 -3.79
CA LYS A 38 -6.05 -10.54 -2.60
C LYS A 38 -4.79 -11.37 -2.88
N PRO A 39 -3.72 -10.77 -3.43
CA PRO A 39 -2.49 -11.50 -3.78
C PRO A 39 -1.85 -12.20 -2.58
N GLN A 40 -2.06 -11.70 -1.36
CA GLN A 40 -1.60 -12.30 -0.11
C GLN A 40 -2.32 -13.60 0.28
N GLY A 41 -3.47 -13.90 -0.33
CA GLY A 41 -4.29 -15.07 -0.01
C GLY A 41 -4.68 -15.11 1.47
N LYS A 42 -4.23 -16.14 2.20
CA LYS A 42 -4.49 -16.32 3.64
C LYS A 42 -3.51 -15.59 4.55
N ASN A 43 -2.48 -14.95 4.00
CA ASN A 43 -1.44 -14.27 4.77
C ASN A 43 -1.85 -12.84 5.15
N ASP A 44 -1.18 -12.29 6.16
CA ASP A 44 -1.34 -10.89 6.52
C ASP A 44 -0.49 -10.03 5.60
N LEU A 45 -1.01 -8.87 5.19
CA LEU A 45 -0.32 -7.92 4.32
C LEU A 45 -0.33 -6.55 4.97
N ILE A 46 0.86 -5.97 5.08
CA ILE A 46 1.06 -4.61 5.55
C ILE A 46 1.60 -3.80 4.38
N ILE A 47 0.91 -2.73 4.03
CA ILE A 47 1.31 -1.79 2.98
C ILE A 47 1.77 -0.50 3.66
N VAL A 48 2.96 -0.03 3.32
CA VAL A 48 3.53 1.21 3.85
C VAL A 48 3.65 2.21 2.71
N PHE A 49 3.15 3.43 2.93
CA PHE A 49 3.32 4.56 2.01
C PHE A 49 4.10 5.69 2.69
N ASP A 50 5.17 6.16 2.05
CA ASP A 50 5.95 7.32 2.49
C ASP A 50 5.16 8.64 2.57
N GLY A 51 5.36 9.37 3.67
CA GLY A 51 4.88 10.74 3.81
C GLY A 51 3.44 10.87 4.31
N HIS A 52 2.81 12.01 4.00
CA HIS A 52 1.49 12.33 4.51
C HIS A 52 0.40 11.72 3.61
N GLY A 53 -0.48 10.91 4.21
CA GLY A 53 -1.67 10.37 3.58
C GLY A 53 -2.90 10.52 4.44
N ASP A 54 -4.06 10.20 3.85
CA ASP A 54 -5.28 10.00 4.62
C ASP A 54 -5.08 8.84 5.61
N GLU A 55 -5.89 8.78 6.66
CA GLU A 55 -5.67 7.92 7.83
C GLU A 55 -5.36 6.44 7.52
N ALA A 56 -4.63 5.80 8.46
CA ALA A 56 -4.35 4.38 8.41
C ALA A 56 -5.67 3.59 8.26
N CYS A 57 -5.72 2.72 7.27
CA CYS A 57 -6.92 1.96 6.94
C CYS A 57 -6.63 0.46 7.03
N SER A 58 -7.63 -0.32 7.46
CA SER A 58 -7.53 -1.77 7.55
C SER A 58 -8.74 -2.44 6.88
N CYS A 59 -8.48 -3.49 6.13
CA CYS A 59 -9.50 -4.32 5.48
C CYS A 59 -9.16 -5.79 5.69
N GLY A 60 -9.75 -6.39 6.73
CA GLY A 60 -9.46 -7.77 7.12
C GLY A 60 -7.96 -7.98 7.43
N LYS A 61 -7.28 -8.77 6.60
CA LYS A 61 -5.85 -9.10 6.75
C LYS A 61 -4.89 -8.09 6.12
N ILE A 62 -5.42 -7.04 5.49
CA ILE A 62 -4.64 -5.97 4.86
C ILE A 62 -4.63 -4.78 5.82
N LYS A 63 -3.44 -4.30 6.19
CA LYS A 63 -3.23 -3.09 6.99
C LYS A 63 -2.44 -2.08 6.15
N ILE A 64 -2.82 -0.81 6.22
CA ILE A 64 -2.17 0.27 5.48
C ILE A 64 -1.64 1.30 6.47
N PHE A 65 -0.35 1.59 6.39
CA PHE A 65 0.33 2.58 7.20
C PHE A 65 0.93 3.68 6.33
N PHE A 66 1.11 4.84 6.97
CA PHE A 66 1.80 5.98 6.40
C PHE A 66 2.98 6.31 7.31
N SER A 67 4.19 6.24 6.78
CA SER A 67 5.39 6.58 7.54
C SER A 67 5.50 8.11 7.60
N ARG A 68 5.02 8.68 8.71
CA ARG A 68 5.10 10.12 8.97
C ARG A 68 6.54 10.45 9.38
N ASN A 69 7.20 11.29 8.60
CA ASN A 69 8.57 11.80 8.82
C ASN A 69 9.72 10.78 8.67
N ILE A 70 9.45 9.54 8.23
CA ILE A 70 10.47 8.52 7.90
C ILE A 70 10.11 7.82 6.60
N THR A 71 11.09 7.25 5.88
CA THR A 71 10.83 6.49 4.64
C THR A 71 10.23 5.11 4.95
N ALA A 72 9.54 4.45 4.01
CA ALA A 72 8.97 3.11 4.24
C ALA A 72 10.03 2.07 4.56
N ASP A 73 11.23 2.23 4.01
CA ASP A 73 12.35 1.34 4.28
C ASP A 73 12.87 1.46 5.73
N GLU A 74 12.49 2.52 6.46
CA GLU A 74 12.83 2.77 7.87
C GLU A 74 11.68 2.44 8.85
N TYR A 75 10.50 2.02 8.36
CA TYR A 75 9.27 1.77 9.13
C TYR A 75 9.06 0.28 9.44
#